data_AF-A0A3B8NXK5-F1
#
_entry.id   AF-A0A3B8NXK5-F1
#
_cell.length_a   1.000
_cell.length_b   1.000
_cell.length_c   1.000
_cell.angle_alpha   90.00
_cell.angle_beta   90.00
_cell.angle_gamma   90.00
#
_symmetry.space_group_name_H-M   'P 1'
#
loop_
_entity.id
_entity.type
_entity.pdbx_description
1 polymer ?
#
loop_
_entity_poly.entity_id
_entity_poly.type
_entity_poly.pdbx_seq_one_letter_code
_entity_poly.pdbx_strand_id
1 'polypeptide(L)' 'MEMSQRKQNILTAIVEEYIRTGDPVSSKVLAEKSGLGVSSATIRNEMAELFSLGYLEQPHT' A
#
# COMPACT_ATOMS: atom_id res chain seq x y z
N MET A 1 -3.98 17.84 3.24
CA MET A 1 -2.97 16.98 2.60
C MET A 1 -3.67 16.23 1.48
N GLU A 2 -3.23 16.39 0.24
CA GLU A 2 -3.88 15.79 -0.93
C GLU A 2 -3.33 14.39 -1.24
N MET A 3 -4.21 13.50 -1.66
CA MET A 3 -3.87 12.12 -2.01
C MET A 3 -3.27 12.08 -3.43
N SER A 4 -1.96 11.88 -3.55
CA SER A 4 -1.31 11.78 -4.86
C SER A 4 -1.84 10.58 -5.65
N GLN A 5 -1.81 10.65 -6.98
CA GLN A 5 -2.22 9.54 -7.84
C GLN A 5 -1.49 8.24 -7.50
N ARG A 6 -0.21 8.33 -7.12
CA ARG A 6 0.58 7.17 -6.69
C ARG A 6 0.03 6.56 -5.41
N LYS A 7 -0.32 7.37 -4.41
CA LYS A 7 -0.93 6.87 -3.17
C LYS A 7 -2.28 6.24 -3.42
N GLN A 8 -3.09 6.82 -4.30
CA GLN A 8 -4.37 6.22 -4.72
C GLN A 8 -4.13 4.84 -5.34
N ASN A 9 -3.20 4.72 -6.28
CA ASN A 9 -2.89 3.45 -6.92
C ASN A 9 -2.35 2.41 -5.93
N ILE A 10 -1.50 2.82 -4.98
CA ILE A 10 -0.99 1.95 -3.91
C ILE A 10 -2.12 1.48 -3.01
N LEU A 11 -3.00 2.38 -2.57
CA LEU A 11 -4.14 2.05 -1.72
C LEU A 11 -5.09 1.08 -2.42
N THR A 12 -5.41 1.33 -3.70
CA THR A 12 -6.22 0.40 -4.52
C THR A 12 -5.59 -0.99 -4.57
N ALA A 13 -4.29 -1.07 -4.87
CA ALA A 13 -3.59 -2.35 -4.94
C ALA A 13 -3.57 -3.09 -3.59
N ILE A 14 -3.46 -2.38 -2.46
CA ILE A 14 -3.56 -2.95 -1.12
C ILE A 14 -4.95 -3.53 -0.89
N VAL A 15 -6.00 -2.76 -1.19
CA VAL A 15 -7.39 -3.20 -0.98
C VAL A 15 -7.70 -4.42 -1.84
N GLU A 16 -7.30 -4.42 -3.11
CA GLU A 16 -7.50 -5.56 -4.01
C GLU A 16 -6.78 -6.83 -3.55
N GLU A 17 -5.52 -6.72 -3.10
CA GLU A 17 -4.78 -7.86 -2.59
C GLU A 17 -5.37 -8.36 -1.26
N TYR A 18 -5.74 -7.45 -0.35
CA TYR A 18 -6.35 -7.80 0.93
C TYR A 18 -7.70 -8.51 0.75
N ILE A 19 -8.56 -8.03 -0.16
CA ILE A 19 -9.83 -8.69 -0.48
C ILE A 19 -9.60 -10.09 -1.06
N ARG A 20 -8.52 -10.27 -1.83
CA ARG A 20 -8.20 -11.55 -2.48
C ARG A 20 -7.66 -12.59 -1.51
N THR A 21 -6.79 -12.19 -0.58
CA THR A 21 -6.07 -13.14 0.29
C THR A 21 -6.66 -13.20 1.70
N GLY A 22 -7.26 -12.11 2.19
CA GLY A 22 -7.61 -11.91 3.60
C GLY A 22 -6.40 -11.62 4.49
N ASP A 23 -5.20 -11.54 3.91
CA ASP A 23 -3.94 -11.42 4.64
C ASP A 23 -3.36 -10.00 4.57
N PRO A 24 -2.64 -9.54 5.62
CA PRO A 24 -1.91 -8.27 5.57
C PRO A 24 -0.97 -8.15 4.36
N VAL A 25 -1.02 -7.00 3.71
CA VAL A 25 -0.29 -6.76 2.45
C VAL A 25 1.04 -6.05 2.71
N SER A 26 2.14 -6.64 2.24
CA SER A 26 3.48 -6.03 2.36
C SER A 26 3.88 -5.22 1.13
N SER A 27 4.75 -4.23 1.32
CA SER A 27 5.30 -3.43 0.22
C SER A 27 6.11 -4.25 -0.79
N LYS A 28 6.62 -5.43 -0.39
CA LYS A 28 7.31 -6.36 -1.30
C LYS A 28 6.33 -7.04 -2.25
N VAL A 29 5.22 -7.54 -1.72
CA VAL A 29 4.15 -8.17 -2.51
C VAL A 29 3.61 -7.18 -3.55
N LEU A 30 3.38 -5.92 -3.14
CA LEU A 30 2.93 -4.89 -4.07
C LEU A 30 3.97 -4.60 -5.15
N ALA A 31 5.24 -4.43 -4.80
CA ALA A 31 6.29 -4.17 -5.79
C ALA A 31 6.38 -5.26 -6.87
N GLU A 32 6.13 -6.52 -6.49
CA GLU A 32 6.17 -7.67 -7.40
C GLU A 32 4.88 -7.84 -8.22
N LYS A 33 3.70 -7.60 -7.63
CA LYS A 33 2.39 -7.93 -8.23
C LYS A 33 1.65 -6.77 -8.90
N SER A 34 1.85 -5.54 -8.43
CA SER A 34 0.96 -4.41 -8.77
C SER A 34 1.40 -3.62 -10.01
N GLY A 35 2.58 -3.89 -10.58
CA GLY A 35 3.06 -3.20 -11.77
C GLY A 35 3.24 -1.68 -11.60
N LEU A 36 3.31 -1.18 -10.36
CA LEU A 36 3.36 0.27 -10.04
C LEU A 36 4.65 0.97 -10.50
N GLY A 37 5.65 0.24 -11.00
CA GLY A 37 6.89 0.81 -11.53
C GLY A 37 7.77 1.51 -10.48
N VAL A 38 7.56 1.22 -9.20
CA VAL A 38 8.29 1.83 -8.08
C VAL A 38 8.87 0.75 -7.15
N SER A 39 9.94 1.12 -6.44
CA SER A 39 10.61 0.19 -5.52
C SER A 39 9.74 -0.13 -4.30
N SER A 40 10.00 -1.28 -3.67
CA SER A 40 9.37 -1.64 -2.39
C SER A 40 9.65 -0.62 -1.28
N ALA A 41 10.79 0.08 -1.32
CA ALA A 41 11.13 1.14 -0.36
C ALA A 41 10.23 2.37 -0.55
N THR A 42 10.02 2.78 -1.80
CA THR A 42 9.08 3.86 -2.16
C THR A 42 7.67 3.51 -1.70
N ILE A 43 7.20 2.29 -1.98
CA ILE A 43 5.86 1.84 -1.56
C ILE A 43 5.73 1.87 -0.04
N ARG A 44 6.74 1.41 0.71
CA ARG A 44 6.73 1.45 2.18
C ARG A 44 6.57 2.88 2.72
N ASN A 45 7.27 3.86 2.13
CA ASN A 45 7.15 5.26 2.54
C ASN A 45 5.73 5.79 2.28
N GLU A 46 5.16 5.50 1.11
CA GLU A 46 3.79 5.91 0.77
C GLU A 46 2.75 5.22 1.68
N MET A 47 2.96 3.95 2.03
CA MET A 47 2.14 3.26 3.03
C MET A 47 2.22 3.96 4.37
N ALA A 48 3.41 4.35 4.85
CA ALA A 48 3.57 5.09 6.12
C ALA A 48 2.83 6.45 6.11
N GLU A 49 2.78 7.11 4.96
CA GLU A 49 1.96 8.32 4.79
C GLU A 49 0.46 7.99 4.81
N LEU A 50 0.02 6.92 4.14
CA LEU A 50 -1.37 6.45 4.17
C LEU A 50 -1.82 6.05 5.60
N PHE A 51 -0.93 5.46 6.40
CA PHE A 51 -1.12 5.22 7.83
C PHE A 51 -1.34 6.52 8.61
N SER A 52 -0.45 7.49 8.41
CA SER A 52 -0.55 8.80 9.08
C SER A 52 -1.82 9.55 8.69
N LEU A 53 -2.36 9.28 7.50
CA LEU A 53 -3.62 9.82 7.00
C LEU A 53 -4.86 9.02 7.45
N GLY A 54 -4.68 7.88 8.12
CA GLY A 54 -5.78 7.05 8.63
C GLY A 54 -6.43 6.11 7.59
N TYR A 55 -5.81 5.91 6.43
CA TYR A 55 -6.31 4.99 5.39
C TYR A 55 -5.87 3.54 5.59
N LEU A 56 -4.79 3.32 6.33
CA LEU A 56 -4.25 2.00 6.63
C LEU A 56 -4.09 1.83 8.14
N GLU A 57 -4.29 0.60 8.61
CA GLU A 57 -4.00 0.18 9.98
C GLU A 57 -3.20 -1.12 9.96
N GLN A 58 -2.33 -1.31 10.95
CA GLN A 58 -1.45 -2.45 11.08
C GLN A 58 -1.92 -3.13 12.35
N PRO A 59 -2.64 -4.26 12.26
CA PRO A 59 -3.27 -4.85 13.42
C PRO A 59 -2.25 -5.23 14.51
N HIS A 60 -1.01 -5.62 14.15
CA HIS A 60 0.07 -5.95 15.08
C HIS A 60 1.47 -5.69 14.51
N THR A 61 2.48 -5.55 15.38
CA THR A 61 3.91 -5.47 15.01
C THR A 61 4.51 -6.85 14.74
#